data_AF-A0A1E5T5Y7-F1
#
_entry.id   AF-A0A1E5T5Y7-F1
#
_cell.length_a   1.000
_cell.length_b   1.000
_cell.length_c   1.000
_cell.angle_alpha   90.00
_cell.angle_beta   90.00
_cell.angle_gamma   90.00
#
_symmetry.space_group_name_H-M   'P 1'
#
loop_
_entity.id
_entity.type
_entity.pdbx_description
1 polymer ?
#
loop_
_entity_poly.entity_id
_entity_poly.type
_entity_poly.pdbx_seq_one_letter_code
_entity_poly.pdbx_strand_id
1 'polypeptide(L)'
;MLETLISSKTRIKLLLRLFLNPGSKAYLRGLADEFGESTNAVRLELNRFEEAGMLSSENIGNKKFFKANGEYPLFGEIRKILLKYTGLQDVIDEVIEELGDLKKVYLTGDLAMGRNSDVVSLILVGNPDKTYLLQLINKVEELIPKKIQYLIYSKDEAKSLDLENERTLVLWNEQ
;
A
#
# COMPACT_ATOMS: atom_id res chain seq x y z
N MET A 1 -11.02 18.63 -1.61
CA MET A 1 -10.36 18.74 -0.29
C MET A 1 -8.84 18.79 -0.39
N LEU A 2 -8.14 17.82 -0.99
CA LEU A 2 -6.67 17.93 -1.11
C LEU A 2 -6.25 19.10 -2.02
N GLU A 3 -7.05 19.38 -3.05
CA GLU A 3 -6.89 20.53 -3.97
C GLU A 3 -6.95 21.90 -3.29
N THR A 4 -7.57 22.01 -2.10
CA THR A 4 -7.58 23.28 -1.35
C THR A 4 -6.30 23.49 -0.54
N LEU A 5 -5.56 22.42 -0.26
CA LEU A 5 -4.26 22.47 0.42
C LEU A 5 -3.09 22.48 -0.58
N ILE A 6 -3.24 21.79 -1.70
CA ILE A 6 -2.25 21.68 -2.76
C ILE A 6 -2.82 22.26 -4.05
N SER A 7 -2.38 23.47 -4.40
CA SER A 7 -2.90 24.19 -5.57
C SER A 7 -2.48 23.59 -6.92
N SER A 8 -1.36 22.86 -6.95
CA SER A 8 -0.85 22.24 -8.18
C SER A 8 -1.53 20.89 -8.45
N LYS A 9 -2.33 20.83 -9.51
CA LYS A 9 -2.96 19.58 -9.99
C LYS A 9 -1.92 18.53 -10.39
N THR A 10 -0.83 18.96 -11.04
CA THR A 10 0.31 18.10 -11.38
C THR A 10 0.92 17.45 -10.14
N ARG A 11 1.06 18.22 -9.06
CA ARG A 11 1.58 17.73 -7.79
C ARG A 11 0.70 16.64 -7.20
N ILE A 12 -0.62 16.85 -7.19
CA ILE A 12 -1.58 15.85 -6.70
C ILE A 12 -1.50 14.57 -7.52
N LYS A 13 -1.48 14.66 -8.86
CA LYS A 13 -1.34 13.50 -9.76
C LYS A 13 -0.06 12.72 -9.49
N LEU A 14 1.07 13.42 -9.32
CA LEU A 14 2.36 12.80 -8.99
C LEU A 14 2.35 12.10 -7.63
N LEU A 15 1.78 12.74 -6.61
CA LEU A 15 1.62 12.14 -5.28
C LEU A 15 0.81 10.86 -5.36
N LEU A 16 -0.38 10.91 -5.98
CA LEU A 16 -1.21 9.72 -6.17
C LEU A 16 -0.47 8.61 -6.90
N ARG A 17 0.19 8.95 -8.01
CA ARG A 17 0.85 7.98 -8.90
C ARG A 17 2.04 7.29 -8.26
N LEU A 18 2.84 8.02 -7.45
CA LEU A 18 4.11 7.53 -6.92
C LEU A 18 4.01 7.06 -5.46
N PHE A 19 3.15 7.65 -4.63
CA PHE A 19 3.07 7.32 -3.19
C PHE A 19 2.04 6.23 -2.87
N LEU A 20 0.99 6.05 -3.68
CA LEU A 20 0.06 4.93 -3.46
C LEU A 20 0.69 3.57 -3.82
N ASN A 21 1.56 3.57 -4.85
CA ASN A 21 2.36 2.42 -5.24
C ASN A 21 3.87 2.76 -5.23
N PRO A 22 4.52 2.79 -4.06
CA PRO A 22 5.91 3.21 -3.92
C PRO A 22 6.92 2.27 -4.57
N GLY A 23 6.53 1.03 -4.86
CA GLY A 23 7.36 0.09 -5.63
C GLY A 23 7.48 0.47 -7.10
N SER A 24 6.53 1.25 -7.63
CA SER A 24 6.50 1.62 -9.04
C SER A 24 7.50 2.74 -9.37
N LYS A 25 8.17 2.60 -10.53
CA LYS A 25 9.04 3.63 -11.10
C LYS A 25 8.35 4.21 -12.33
N ALA A 26 8.53 5.50 -12.57
CA ALA A 26 7.98 6.16 -13.75
C ALA A 26 8.99 7.17 -14.34
N TYR A 27 9.06 7.23 -15.67
CA TYR A 27 9.93 8.19 -16.36
C TYR A 27 9.16 9.45 -16.74
N LEU A 28 9.86 10.58 -16.79
CA LEU A 28 9.29 11.92 -16.97
C LEU A 28 8.27 12.03 -18.13
N ARG A 29 8.64 11.55 -19.33
CA ARG A 29 7.74 11.65 -20.50
C ARG A 29 6.49 10.78 -20.34
N GLY A 30 6.66 9.57 -19.80
CA GLY A 30 5.52 8.68 -19.53
C GLY A 30 4.51 9.32 -18.57
N LEU A 31 4.99 10.02 -17.55
CA LEU A 31 4.13 10.77 -16.63
C LEU A 31 3.42 11.95 -17.30
N ALA A 32 4.13 12.69 -18.17
CA ALA A 32 3.54 13.80 -18.92
C ALA A 32 2.41 13.33 -19.84
N ASP A 33 2.64 12.23 -20.56
CA ASP A 33 1.66 11.60 -21.45
C ASP A 33 0.47 11.05 -20.63
N GLU A 34 0.75 10.32 -19.53
CA GLU A 34 -0.26 9.78 -18.61
C GLU A 34 -1.18 10.88 -18.03
N PHE A 35 -0.61 12.04 -17.71
CA PHE A 35 -1.37 13.13 -17.09
C PHE A 35 -2.02 14.09 -18.09
N GLY A 36 -1.69 13.98 -19.38
CA GLY A 36 -2.11 14.93 -20.41
C GLY A 36 -1.55 16.34 -20.17
N GLU A 37 -0.32 16.44 -19.66
CA GLU A 37 0.30 17.70 -19.24
C GLU A 37 1.64 17.94 -19.96
N SER A 38 2.08 19.21 -20.00
CA SER A 38 3.37 19.51 -20.61
C SER A 38 4.51 18.85 -19.83
N THR A 39 5.51 18.32 -20.55
CA THR A 39 6.69 17.72 -19.93
C THR A 39 7.40 18.69 -18.98
N ASN A 40 7.32 20.01 -19.23
CA ASN A 40 7.93 21.00 -18.36
C ASN A 40 7.21 21.16 -17.01
N ALA A 41 5.88 21.14 -17.02
CA ALA A 41 5.09 21.21 -15.79
C ALA A 41 5.38 20.02 -14.87
N VAL A 42 5.38 18.80 -15.44
CA VAL A 42 5.70 17.58 -14.70
C VAL A 42 7.16 17.59 -14.21
N ARG A 43 8.10 18.04 -15.03
CA ARG A 43 9.52 18.15 -14.66
C ARG A 43 9.72 19.06 -13.46
N LEU A 44 9.08 20.23 -13.44
CA LEU A 44 9.23 21.19 -12.34
C LEU A 44 8.81 20.57 -11.00
N GLU A 45 7.67 19.87 -10.98
CA GLU A 45 7.18 19.24 -9.75
C GLU A 45 8.00 17.99 -9.35
N LEU A 46 8.44 17.18 -10.31
CA LEU A 46 9.34 16.05 -10.04
C LEU A 46 10.67 16.51 -9.43
N ASN A 47 11.27 17.57 -9.97
CA ASN A 47 12.50 18.13 -9.44
C ASN A 47 12.30 18.68 -8.02
N ARG A 48 11.19 19.40 -7.76
CA ARG A 48 10.85 19.87 -6.41
C ARG A 48 10.74 18.74 -5.40
N PHE A 49 10.13 17.63 -5.79
CA PHE A 49 10.02 16.46 -4.91
C PHE A 49 11.35 15.74 -4.71
N GLU A 50 12.18 15.64 -5.74
CA GLU A 50 13.54 15.09 -5.64
C GLU A 50 14.42 15.96 -4.72
N GLU A 51 14.39 17.29 -4.88
CA GLU A 51 15.10 18.25 -4.04
C GLU A 51 14.65 18.19 -2.57
N ALA A 52 13.36 17.97 -2.34
CA ALA A 52 12.79 17.77 -1.00
C ALA A 52 13.08 16.38 -0.41
N GLY A 53 13.75 15.47 -1.14
CA GLY A 53 14.03 14.10 -0.72
C GLY A 53 12.83 13.17 -0.73
N MET A 54 11.69 13.62 -1.26
CA MET A 54 10.43 12.87 -1.37
C MET A 54 10.48 11.80 -2.45
N LEU A 55 11.24 12.05 -3.52
CA LEU A 55 11.50 11.09 -4.59
C LEU A 55 13.00 10.81 -4.70
N SER A 56 13.33 9.60 -5.10
CA SER A 56 14.65 9.26 -5.65
C SER A 56 14.55 9.15 -7.16
N SER A 57 15.69 9.33 -7.84
CA SER A 57 15.78 9.17 -9.28
C SER A 57 16.95 8.30 -9.69
N GLU A 58 16.81 7.67 -10.85
CA GLU A 58 17.86 6.87 -11.47
C GLU A 58 17.83 7.09 -12.99
N ASN A 59 19.01 7.06 -13.62
CA ASN A 59 19.11 7.11 -15.07
C ASN A 59 19.26 5.69 -15.63
N ILE A 60 18.32 5.27 -16.47
CA ILE A 60 18.37 4.01 -17.20
C ILE A 60 18.42 4.34 -18.70
N GLY A 61 19.58 4.15 -19.31
CA GLY A 61 19.85 4.60 -20.68
C GLY A 61 19.71 6.12 -20.80
N ASN A 62 18.86 6.58 -21.71
CA ASN A 62 18.57 8.00 -21.92
C ASN A 62 17.33 8.52 -21.17
N LYS A 63 16.78 7.72 -20.23
CA LYS A 63 15.57 8.07 -19.47
C LYS A 63 15.91 8.25 -18.00
N LYS A 64 15.43 9.34 -17.42
CA LYS A 64 15.40 9.57 -15.97
C LYS A 64 14.10 9.02 -15.39
N PHE A 65 14.22 8.05 -14.49
CA PHE A 65 13.11 7.45 -13.75
C PHE A 65 13.05 8.02 -12.35
N PHE A 66 11.84 8.11 -11.82
CA PHE A 66 11.53 8.61 -10.48
C PHE A 66 10.77 7.54 -9.71
N LYS A 67 11.03 7.46 -8.41
CA LYS A 67 10.38 6.56 -7.45
C LYS A 67 10.13 7.30 -6.15
N ALA A 68 9.05 6.99 -5.45
CA ALA A 68 8.86 7.51 -4.09
C ALA A 68 9.94 6.99 -3.14
N ASN A 69 10.48 7.90 -2.32
CA ASN A 69 11.45 7.55 -1.30
C ASN A 69 10.72 7.06 -0.05
N GLY A 70 10.70 5.75 0.18
CA GLY A 70 10.07 5.15 1.36
C GLY A 70 10.73 5.53 2.68
N GLU A 71 12.01 5.94 2.65
CA GLU A 71 12.76 6.41 3.81
C GLU A 71 12.49 7.89 4.14
N TYR A 72 11.65 8.57 3.35
CA TYR A 72 11.29 9.96 3.62
C TYR A 72 10.47 10.07 4.92
N PRO A 73 10.83 10.97 5.88
CA PRO A 73 10.23 10.98 7.22
C PRO A 73 8.70 11.09 7.28
N LEU A 74 8.07 11.73 6.28
CA LEU A 74 6.61 11.90 6.22
C LEU A 74 5.94 10.98 5.18
N PHE A 75 6.64 9.95 4.71
CA PHE A 75 6.14 9.06 3.66
C PHE A 75 4.81 8.40 4.09
N GLY A 76 4.76 7.88 5.31
CA GLY A 76 3.56 7.20 5.85
C GLY A 76 2.37 8.14 5.99
N GLU A 77 2.59 9.35 6.51
CA GLU A 77 1.57 10.38 6.73
C GLU A 77 0.98 10.85 5.39
N ILE A 78 1.84 11.13 4.41
CA ILE A 78 1.42 11.53 3.07
C ILE A 78 0.57 10.41 2.45
N ARG A 79 1.03 9.16 2.51
CA ARG A 79 0.28 8.02 1.97
C ARG A 79 -1.09 7.87 2.63
N LYS A 80 -1.20 8.04 3.95
CA LYS A 80 -2.48 8.04 4.67
C LYS A 80 -3.42 9.15 4.19
N ILE A 81 -2.92 10.37 3.99
CA ILE A 81 -3.72 11.48 3.45
C ILE A 81 -4.24 11.15 2.05
N LEU A 82 -3.41 10.54 1.19
CA LEU A 82 -3.81 10.16 -0.17
C LEU A 82 -4.86 9.03 -0.18
N LEU A 83 -4.75 8.05 0.72
CA LEU A 83 -5.76 7.00 0.87
C LEU A 83 -7.12 7.56 1.28
N LYS A 84 -7.14 8.50 2.24
CA LYS A 84 -8.35 9.24 2.61
C LYS A 84 -8.89 10.08 1.46
N TYR A 85 -8.02 10.74 0.71
CA TYR A 85 -8.43 11.58 -0.42
C TYR A 85 -9.08 10.77 -1.56
N THR A 86 -8.63 9.53 -1.78
CA THR A 86 -9.17 8.64 -2.82
C THR A 86 -10.42 7.89 -2.39
N GLY A 87 -10.83 7.97 -1.13
CA GLY A 87 -11.92 7.16 -0.56
C GLY A 87 -11.55 5.69 -0.33
N LEU A 88 -10.30 5.29 -0.63
CA LEU A 88 -9.82 3.94 -0.36
C LEU A 88 -9.79 3.62 1.14
N GLN A 89 -9.54 4.64 1.98
CA GLN A 89 -9.60 4.45 3.43
C GLN A 89 -10.99 4.00 3.87
N ASP A 90 -12.05 4.64 3.36
CA ASP A 90 -13.43 4.32 3.73
C ASP A 90 -13.79 2.88 3.32
N VAL A 91 -13.35 2.44 2.14
CA VAL A 91 -13.51 1.05 1.67
C VAL A 91 -12.79 0.06 2.58
N ILE A 92 -11.57 0.39 3.04
CA ILE A 92 -10.81 -0.47 3.95
C ILE A 92 -11.54 -0.56 5.30
N ASP A 93 -12.02 0.57 5.80
CA ASP A 93 -12.72 0.65 7.09
C ASP A 93 -14.06 -0.13 7.02
N GLU A 94 -14.83 -0.01 5.93
CA GLU A 94 -16.05 -0.80 5.68
C GLU A 94 -15.77 -2.31 5.64
N VAL A 95 -14.71 -2.74 4.96
CA VAL A 95 -14.31 -4.17 4.94
C VAL A 95 -13.94 -4.66 6.34
N ILE A 96 -13.25 -3.84 7.14
CA ILE A 96 -12.90 -4.19 8.52
C ILE A 96 -14.15 -4.26 9.40
N GLU A 97 -15.08 -3.32 9.25
CA GLU A 97 -16.36 -3.31 9.97
C GLU A 97 -17.21 -4.55 9.62
N GLU A 98 -17.30 -4.93 8.35
CA GLU A 98 -18.01 -6.13 7.90
C GLU A 98 -17.33 -7.43 8.36
N LEU A 99 -15.99 -7.43 8.48
CA LEU A 99 -15.26 -8.54 9.11
C LEU A 99 -15.56 -8.66 10.61
N GLY A 100 -16.02 -7.61 11.28
CA GLY A 100 -16.42 -7.65 12.69
C GLY A 100 -15.24 -7.68 13.65
N ASP A 101 -15.13 -8.73 14.48
CA ASP A 101 -14.12 -8.80 15.54
C ASP A 101 -12.73 -9.19 14.98
N LEU A 102 -12.08 -8.26 14.28
CA LEU A 102 -10.71 -8.40 13.80
C LEU A 102 -9.77 -7.50 14.59
N LYS A 103 -8.63 -8.05 15.05
CA LYS A 103 -7.71 -7.36 15.96
C LYS A 103 -6.31 -7.21 15.42
N LYS A 104 -5.81 -8.25 14.78
CA LYS A 104 -4.53 -8.22 14.08
C LYS A 104 -4.58 -9.14 12.88
N VAL A 105 -3.81 -8.79 11.85
CA VAL A 105 -3.55 -9.65 10.69
C VAL A 105 -2.05 -9.76 10.49
N TYR A 106 -1.57 -10.98 10.42
CA TYR A 106 -0.18 -11.31 10.15
C TYR A 106 -0.07 -12.03 8.81
N LEU A 107 0.98 -11.70 8.05
CA LEU A 107 1.50 -12.54 6.98
C LEU A 107 2.48 -13.55 7.59
N THR A 108 2.43 -14.80 7.14
CA THR A 108 3.37 -15.85 7.54
C THR A 108 3.90 -16.63 6.33
N GLY A 109 4.80 -17.57 6.58
CA GLY A 109 5.43 -18.40 5.55
C GLY A 109 6.47 -17.65 4.71
N ASP A 110 6.71 -18.15 3.50
CA ASP A 110 7.77 -17.66 2.61
C ASP A 110 7.65 -16.17 2.29
N LEU A 111 6.42 -15.67 2.06
CA LEU A 111 6.19 -14.25 1.77
C LEU A 111 6.56 -13.34 2.94
N ALA A 112 6.33 -13.76 4.19
CA ALA A 112 6.73 -12.99 5.37
C ALA A 112 8.26 -12.90 5.50
N MET A 113 8.97 -13.90 4.99
CA MET A 113 10.44 -13.94 4.94
C MET A 113 11.02 -13.27 3.67
N GLY A 114 10.19 -12.57 2.89
CA GLY A 114 10.61 -11.89 1.65
C GLY A 114 10.93 -12.81 0.48
N ARG A 115 10.53 -14.09 0.54
CA ARG A 115 10.71 -15.07 -0.54
C ARG A 115 9.46 -15.10 -1.42
N ASN A 116 9.63 -15.36 -2.72
CA ASN A 116 8.48 -15.50 -3.62
C ASN A 116 7.73 -16.82 -3.34
N SER A 117 6.40 -16.77 -3.32
CA SER A 117 5.53 -17.93 -3.14
C SER A 117 4.18 -17.71 -3.80
N ASP A 118 3.57 -18.78 -4.32
CA ASP A 118 2.24 -18.77 -4.90
C ASP A 118 1.12 -18.84 -3.84
N VAL A 119 1.50 -18.96 -2.56
CA VAL A 119 0.57 -19.02 -1.43
C VAL A 119 0.76 -17.83 -0.50
N VAL A 120 -0.34 -17.10 -0.26
CA VAL A 120 -0.44 -16.08 0.78
C VAL A 120 -1.00 -16.73 2.04
N SER A 121 -0.18 -16.81 3.09
CA SER A 121 -0.57 -17.39 4.37
C SER A 121 -0.86 -16.30 5.39
N LEU A 122 -2.09 -16.23 5.87
CA LEU A 122 -2.54 -15.22 6.81
C LEU A 122 -2.85 -15.83 8.19
N ILE A 123 -2.55 -15.09 9.24
CA ILE A 123 -3.06 -15.36 10.58
C ILE A 123 -3.91 -14.17 11.01
N LEU A 124 -5.19 -14.40 11.27
CA LEU A 124 -6.13 -13.41 11.77
C LEU A 124 -6.34 -13.63 13.26
N VAL A 125 -6.19 -12.58 14.05
CA VAL A 125 -6.46 -12.60 15.49
C VAL A 125 -7.79 -11.92 15.76
N GLY A 126 -8.68 -12.60 16.47
CA GLY A 126 -10.03 -12.16 16.78
C GLY A 126 -11.07 -13.25 16.47
N ASN A 127 -12.30 -12.82 16.20
CA ASN A 127 -13.40 -13.67 15.77
C ASN A 127 -14.12 -13.04 14.56
N PRO A 128 -13.45 -12.92 13.40
CA PRO A 128 -14.04 -12.29 12.24
C PRO A 128 -15.19 -13.12 11.66
N ASP A 129 -16.12 -12.47 10.94
CA ASP A 129 -17.16 -13.16 10.18
C ASP A 129 -16.51 -14.06 9.11
N LYS A 130 -16.58 -15.37 9.34
CA LYS A 130 -15.97 -16.37 8.47
C LYS A 130 -16.62 -16.42 7.09
N THR A 131 -17.91 -16.14 7.00
CA THR A 131 -18.65 -16.16 5.72
C THR A 131 -18.17 -15.00 4.86
N TYR A 132 -18.11 -13.80 5.44
CA TYR A 132 -17.62 -12.62 4.75
C TYR A 132 -16.14 -12.74 4.38
N LEU A 133 -15.30 -13.24 5.30
CA LEU A 133 -13.89 -13.50 5.04
C LEU A 133 -13.68 -14.44 3.83
N LEU A 134 -14.45 -15.53 3.75
CA LEU A 134 -14.38 -16.45 2.60
C LEU A 134 -14.81 -15.79 1.29
N GLN A 135 -15.85 -14.94 1.32
CA GLN A 135 -16.26 -14.17 0.13
C GLN A 135 -15.16 -13.21 -0.33
N LEU A 136 -14.52 -12.51 0.62
CA LEU A 136 -13.41 -11.60 0.33
C LEU A 136 -12.23 -12.36 -0.28
N ILE A 137 -11.85 -13.50 0.31
CA ILE A 137 -10.78 -14.36 -0.19
C ILE A 137 -11.08 -14.81 -1.62
N ASN A 138 -12.28 -15.30 -1.89
CA ASN A 138 -12.67 -15.75 -3.23
C ASN A 138 -12.55 -14.61 -4.26
N LYS A 139 -13.05 -13.41 -3.93
CA LYS A 139 -12.91 -12.23 -4.79
C LYS A 139 -11.45 -11.89 -5.05
N VAL A 140 -10.58 -11.96 -4.04
CA VAL A 140 -9.15 -11.63 -4.21
C VAL A 140 -8.43 -12.69 -5.04
N GLU A 141 -8.70 -13.98 -4.83
CA GLU A 141 -8.13 -15.07 -5.63
C GLU A 141 -8.50 -14.99 -7.12
N GLU A 142 -9.63 -14.37 -7.48
CA GLU A 142 -9.96 -14.08 -8.89
C GLU A 142 -9.09 -12.98 -9.49
N LEU A 143 -8.54 -12.09 -8.66
CA LEU A 143 -7.75 -10.92 -9.08
C LEU A 143 -6.25 -11.18 -9.10
N ILE A 144 -5.76 -12.13 -8.29
CA ILE A 144 -4.33 -12.43 -8.18
C ILE A 144 -4.04 -13.92 -8.45
N PRO A 145 -2.93 -14.25 -9.13
CA PRO A 145 -2.55 -15.65 -9.39
C PRO A 145 -1.88 -16.28 -8.16
N LYS A 146 -2.48 -16.11 -6.98
CA LYS A 146 -1.97 -16.66 -5.70
C LYS A 146 -3.13 -17.24 -4.90
N LYS A 147 -2.88 -18.36 -4.24
CA LYS A 147 -3.83 -18.97 -3.32
C LYS A 147 -3.72 -18.35 -1.94
N ILE A 148 -4.84 -18.14 -1.26
CA ILE A 148 -4.89 -17.55 0.07
C ILE A 148 -5.33 -18.63 1.05
N GLN A 149 -4.50 -18.89 2.04
CA GLN A 149 -4.83 -19.73 3.18
C GLN A 149 -4.79 -18.88 4.45
N TYR A 150 -5.63 -19.23 5.42
CA TYR A 150 -5.73 -18.46 6.64
C TYR A 150 -5.95 -19.34 7.87
N LEU A 151 -5.47 -18.86 9.01
CA LEU A 151 -5.78 -19.37 10.34
C LEU A 151 -6.42 -18.26 11.17
N ILE A 152 -7.43 -18.60 11.96
CA ILE A 152 -8.07 -17.67 12.90
C ILE A 152 -7.72 -18.13 14.30
N TYR A 153 -7.16 -17.22 15.11
CA TYR A 153 -6.97 -17.42 16.54
C TYR A 153 -7.79 -16.40 17.32
N SER A 154 -8.43 -16.84 18.40
CA SER A 154 -8.97 -15.92 19.39
C SER A 154 -7.86 -15.07 20.02
N LYS A 155 -8.23 -13.97 20.67
CA LYS A 155 -7.29 -13.11 21.40
C LYS A 155 -6.49 -13.89 22.45
N ASP A 156 -7.10 -14.87 23.10
CA ASP A 156 -6.46 -15.62 24.19
C ASP A 156 -5.51 -16.70 23.67
N GLU A 157 -5.89 -17.40 22.59
CA GLU A 157 -4.98 -18.35 21.90
C GLU A 157 -3.76 -17.61 21.35
N ALA A 158 -3.96 -16.44 20.76
CA ALA A 158 -2.88 -15.63 20.20
C ALA A 158 -1.85 -15.18 21.25
N LYS A 159 -2.22 -15.02 22.53
CA LYS A 159 -1.25 -14.69 23.61
C LYS A 159 -0.29 -15.83 23.91
N SER A 160 -0.74 -17.08 23.69
CA SER A 160 0.08 -18.28 23.91
C SER A 160 0.97 -18.63 22.71
N LEU A 161 0.69 -18.03 21.56
CA LEU A 161 1.45 -18.19 20.33
C LEU A 161 2.45 -17.04 20.25
N ASP A 162 3.73 -17.35 20.13
CA ASP A 162 4.75 -16.35 19.84
C ASP A 162 4.61 -15.89 18.37
N LEU A 163 3.64 -15.01 18.10
CA LEU A 163 3.29 -14.50 16.77
C LEU A 163 4.08 -13.26 16.36
N GLU A 164 4.99 -12.77 17.20
CA GLU A 164 5.86 -11.62 16.92
C GLU A 164 7.32 -12.12 16.77
N ASN A 165 7.50 -13.07 15.85
CA ASN A 165 8.79 -13.70 15.55
C ASN A 165 9.27 -13.38 14.12
N GLU A 166 10.49 -13.81 13.77
CA GLU A 166 11.12 -13.56 12.46
C GLU A 166 10.36 -14.14 11.24
N ARG A 167 9.37 -15.00 11.45
CA ARG A 167 8.58 -15.68 10.40
C ARG A 167 7.19 -15.09 10.23
N THR A 168 6.90 -14.00 10.91
CA THR A 168 5.60 -13.33 10.91
C THR A 168 5.78 -11.85 10.68
N LEU A 169 4.95 -11.28 9.81
CA LEU A 169 4.94 -9.84 9.50
C LEU A 169 3.56 -9.27 9.80
N VAL A 170 3.48 -8.27 10.68
CA VAL A 170 2.21 -7.57 10.97
C VAL A 170 1.79 -6.78 9.73
N LEU A 171 0.64 -7.13 9.16
CA LEU A 171 0.04 -6.39 8.05
C LEU A 171 -0.94 -5.32 8.54
N TRP A 172 -1.67 -5.62 9.62
CA TRP A 172 -2.67 -4.73 10.18
C TRP A 172 -2.86 -5.00 11.67
N ASN A 173 -3.17 -3.97 12.44
CA ASN A 173 -3.62 -4.04 13.82
C ASN A 173 -4.72 -3.01 14.07
N GLU A 174 -5.68 -3.37 14.93
CA GLU A 174 -6.65 -2.44 15.49
C GLU A 174 -5.88 -1.39 16.31
N GLN A 175 -6.06 -0.11 15.97
CA GLN A 175 -5.43 1.03 16.67
C GLN A 175 -6.17 1.38 17.96
#